data_AF-A0A351C790-F1
#
_entry.id   AF-A0A351C790-F1
#
_cell.length_a   1.000
_cell.length_b   1.000
_cell.length_c   1.000
_cell.angle_alpha   90.00
_cell.angle_beta   90.00
_cell.angle_gamma   90.00
#
_symmetry.space_group_name_H-M   'P 1'
#
loop_
_entity.id
_entity.type
_entity.pdbx_description
1 polymer ?
#
loop_
_entity_poly.entity_id
_entity_poly.type
_entity_poly.pdbx_seq_one_letter_code
_entity_poly.pdbx_strand_id
1 'polypeptide(L)'
;MSGPSRIRYHYVLIVVFMLSGCSPKIAPFSHIAYEQSVDLKVDSLKLMDQAELPYSETEKALAKLQIRLEKAFEFAKGRPKNQHSANQWQILISPESNLLGGFLQRWQNEGALNRPFIVASKQLVSAAFDSIIELESGKSGGTSPE
;
A
#
# COMPACT_ATOMS: atom_id res chain seq x y z
N MET A 1 38.04 -4.49 53.15
CA MET A 1 37.51 -3.45 52.23
C MET A 1 36.75 -4.14 51.11
N SER A 2 35.48 -4.52 51.35
CA SER A 2 34.62 -5.17 50.34
C SER A 2 33.67 -4.12 49.80
N GLY A 3 33.99 -3.56 48.64
CA GLY A 3 33.35 -2.35 48.12
C GLY A 3 31.90 -2.57 47.65
N PRO A 4 30.99 -1.61 47.86
CA PRO A 4 29.58 -1.65 47.41
C PRO A 4 29.42 -1.54 45.87
N SER A 5 30.52 -1.66 45.13
CA SER A 5 30.66 -1.35 43.71
C SER A 5 29.99 -2.39 42.81
N ARG A 6 30.10 -3.69 43.14
CA ARG A 6 29.56 -4.77 42.30
C ARG A 6 28.04 -4.71 42.16
N ILE A 7 27.32 -4.42 43.26
CA ILE A 7 25.85 -4.36 43.29
C ILE A 7 25.34 -3.18 42.44
N ARG A 8 26.00 -2.01 42.51
CA ARG A 8 25.67 -0.84 41.68
C ARG A 8 25.83 -1.11 40.18
N TYR A 9 26.87 -1.82 39.76
CA TYR A 9 27.05 -2.18 38.35
C TYR A 9 25.99 -3.15 37.83
N HIS A 10 25.50 -4.08 38.66
CA HIS A 10 24.41 -5.00 38.29
C HIS A 10 23.08 -4.27 38.12
N TYR A 11 22.76 -3.31 39.01
CA TYR A 11 21.58 -2.46 38.85
C TYR A 11 21.65 -1.58 37.60
N VAL A 12 22.82 -1.02 37.28
CA VAL A 12 23.03 -0.25 36.03
C VAL A 12 22.88 -1.15 34.79
N LEU A 13 23.41 -2.37 34.82
CA LEU A 13 23.28 -3.34 33.71
C LEU A 13 21.83 -3.81 33.49
N ILE A 14 21.06 -4.01 34.57
CA ILE A 14 19.64 -4.39 34.49
C ILE A 14 18.79 -3.25 33.91
N VAL A 15 19.07 -2.00 34.31
CA VAL A 15 18.38 -0.81 33.76
C VAL A 15 18.70 -0.62 32.26
N VAL A 16 19.93 -0.88 31.83
CA VAL A 16 20.32 -0.81 30.41
C VAL A 16 19.63 -1.89 29.57
N PHE A 17 19.44 -3.11 30.11
CA PHE A 17 18.73 -4.17 29.41
C PHE A 17 17.22 -3.89 29.24
N MET A 18 16.57 -3.24 30.21
CA MET A 18 15.15 -2.89 30.11
C MET A 18 14.85 -1.79 29.07
N LEU A 19 15.84 -1.05 28.57
CA LEU A 19 15.66 -0.05 27.51
C LEU A 19 15.68 -0.63 26.09
N SER A 20 15.85 -1.95 25.94
CA SER A 20 15.69 -2.63 24.65
C SER A 20 14.21 -2.77 24.27
N GLY A 21 13.58 -1.65 23.92
CA GLY A 21 12.17 -1.62 23.51
C GLY A 21 11.92 -2.44 22.24
N CYS A 22 10.77 -3.11 22.19
CA CYS A 22 10.32 -3.83 21.00
C CYS A 22 10.11 -2.85 19.84
N SER A 23 10.92 -2.99 18.79
CA SER A 23 10.72 -2.27 17.54
C SER A 23 9.35 -2.67 16.92
N PRO A 24 8.50 -1.73 16.48
CA PRO A 24 7.24 -2.07 15.83
C PRO A 24 7.49 -2.92 14.58
N LYS A 25 6.63 -3.91 14.34
CA LYS A 25 6.78 -4.87 13.23
C LYS A 25 6.28 -4.35 11.89
N ILE A 26 5.50 -3.26 11.90
CA ILE A 26 4.94 -2.60 10.73
C ILE A 26 5.43 -1.15 10.66
N ALA A 27 5.52 -0.61 9.44
CA ALA A 27 5.82 0.81 9.23
C ALA A 27 4.79 1.69 9.96
N PRO A 28 5.21 2.86 10.51
CA PRO A 28 4.29 3.80 11.14
C PRO A 28 3.29 4.37 10.13
N PHE A 29 2.23 5.03 10.63
CA PHE A 29 1.28 5.77 9.80
C PHE A 29 1.97 6.70 8.80
N SER A 30 1.38 6.86 7.62
CA SER A 30 1.76 7.88 6.65
C SER A 30 0.50 8.46 6.02
N HIS A 31 0.22 9.74 6.29
CA HIS A 31 -0.88 10.46 5.64
C HIS A 31 -0.75 10.40 4.11
N ILE A 32 0.47 10.52 3.59
CA ILE A 32 0.76 10.43 2.15
C ILE A 32 0.34 9.07 1.59
N ALA A 33 0.69 7.96 2.24
CA ALA A 33 0.30 6.62 1.77
C ALA A 33 -1.22 6.43 1.78
N TYR A 34 -1.89 6.88 2.85
CA TYR A 34 -3.34 6.80 2.99
C TYR A 34 -4.06 7.61 1.91
N GLU A 35 -3.72 8.90 1.78
CA GLU A 35 -4.30 9.81 0.79
C GLU A 35 -4.07 9.31 -0.64
N GLN A 36 -2.85 8.88 -0.97
CA GLN A 36 -2.54 8.30 -2.28
C GLN A 36 -3.39 7.06 -2.58
N SER A 37 -3.65 6.21 -1.58
CA SER A 37 -4.46 5.00 -1.76
C SER A 37 -5.92 5.35 -2.05
N VAL A 38 -6.48 6.33 -1.35
CA VAL A 38 -7.84 6.84 -1.57
C VAL A 38 -7.98 7.48 -2.96
N ASP A 39 -7.05 8.37 -3.32
CA ASP A 39 -7.06 9.05 -4.61
C ASP A 39 -6.95 8.05 -5.77
N LEU A 40 -6.01 7.11 -5.68
CA LEU A 40 -5.79 6.10 -6.71
C LEU A 40 -6.97 5.15 -6.84
N LYS A 41 -7.69 4.84 -5.75
CA LYS A 41 -8.94 4.08 -5.82
C LYS A 41 -9.96 4.81 -6.69
N VAL A 42 -10.23 6.07 -6.36
CA VAL A 42 -11.24 6.88 -7.06
C VAL A 42 -10.88 7.02 -8.54
N ASP A 43 -9.64 7.41 -8.82
CA ASP A 43 -9.19 7.64 -10.20
C ASP A 43 -9.19 6.35 -11.03
N SER A 44 -8.77 5.23 -10.45
CA SER A 44 -8.79 3.93 -11.14
C SER A 44 -10.22 3.52 -11.47
N LEU A 45 -11.13 3.54 -10.49
CA LEU A 45 -12.52 3.11 -10.69
C LEU A 45 -13.27 4.00 -11.68
N LYS A 46 -12.96 5.30 -11.71
CA LYS A 46 -13.49 6.25 -12.69
C LYS A 46 -12.96 5.98 -14.09
N LEU A 47 -11.68 5.68 -14.24
CA LEU A 47 -11.10 5.37 -15.53
C LEU A 47 -11.60 4.02 -16.07
N MET A 48 -11.81 3.03 -15.19
CA MET A 48 -12.41 1.74 -15.56
C MET A 48 -13.83 1.89 -16.13
N ASP A 49 -14.62 2.88 -15.71
CA ASP A 49 -15.94 3.13 -16.33
C ASP A 49 -15.85 3.55 -17.80
N GLN A 50 -14.69 4.05 -18.24
CA GLN A 50 -14.47 4.46 -19.61
C GLN A 50 -14.00 3.32 -20.51
N ALA A 51 -13.87 2.09 -19.99
CA ALA A 51 -13.31 0.98 -20.75
C ALA A 51 -14.19 0.45 -21.88
N GLU A 52 -15.43 0.95 -22.02
CA GLU A 52 -16.24 0.75 -23.24
C GLU A 52 -15.73 1.59 -24.42
N LEU A 53 -14.95 2.65 -24.15
CA LEU A 53 -14.27 3.45 -25.17
C LEU A 53 -13.02 2.74 -25.68
N PRO A 54 -12.62 2.99 -26.94
CA PRO A 54 -11.33 2.54 -27.45
C PRO A 54 -10.17 2.99 -26.56
N TYR A 55 -9.23 2.08 -26.29
CA TYR A 55 -8.05 2.32 -25.47
C TYR A 55 -7.24 3.55 -25.95
N SER A 56 -7.17 3.74 -27.27
CA SER A 56 -6.50 4.88 -27.89
C SER A 56 -7.08 6.24 -27.47
N GLU A 57 -8.36 6.31 -27.11
CA GLU A 57 -9.00 7.56 -26.66
C GLU A 57 -8.64 7.91 -25.20
N THR A 58 -8.17 6.93 -24.43
CA THR A 58 -7.89 7.08 -22.99
C THR A 58 -6.41 6.87 -22.64
N GLU A 59 -5.56 6.57 -23.62
CA GLU A 59 -4.14 6.23 -23.47
C GLU A 59 -3.38 7.23 -22.59
N LYS A 60 -3.61 8.54 -22.79
CA LYS A 60 -2.97 9.58 -21.98
C LYS A 60 -3.39 9.54 -20.51
N ALA A 61 -4.68 9.28 -20.24
CA ALA A 61 -5.19 9.15 -18.88
C ALA A 61 -4.66 7.88 -18.21
N LEU A 62 -4.57 6.79 -18.97
CA LEU A 62 -4.02 5.51 -18.53
C LEU A 62 -2.53 5.60 -18.19
N ALA A 63 -1.73 6.22 -19.06
CA ALA A 63 -0.31 6.46 -18.78
C ALA A 63 -0.12 7.31 -17.51
N LYS A 64 -0.95 8.35 -17.32
CA LYS A 64 -0.93 9.16 -16.09
C LYS A 64 -1.28 8.33 -14.85
N LEU A 65 -2.28 7.44 -14.95
CA LEU A 65 -2.66 6.55 -13.86
C LEU A 65 -1.53 5.58 -13.52
N GLN A 66 -0.94 4.90 -14.52
CA GLN A 66 0.16 3.96 -14.35
C GLN A 66 1.36 4.61 -13.65
N ILE A 67 1.75 5.83 -14.03
CA ILE A 67 2.83 6.56 -13.36
C ILE A 67 2.50 6.81 -11.88
N ARG A 68 1.25 7.11 -11.53
CA ARG A 68 0.86 7.34 -10.14
C ARG A 68 0.79 6.05 -9.33
N LEU A 69 0.33 4.96 -9.94
CA LEU A 69 0.35 3.62 -9.35
C LEU A 69 1.80 3.18 -9.04
N GLU A 70 2.71 3.35 -9.99
CA GLU A 70 4.14 3.06 -9.81
C GLU A 70 4.75 3.89 -8.68
N LYS A 71 4.42 5.18 -8.61
CA LYS A 71 4.87 6.05 -7.51
C LYS A 71 4.36 5.57 -6.15
N ALA A 72 3.11 5.12 -6.05
CA ALA A 72 2.56 4.58 -4.80
C ALA A 72 3.23 3.26 -4.41
N PHE A 73 3.48 2.37 -5.38
CA PHE A 73 4.22 1.13 -5.17
C PHE A 73 5.65 1.40 -4.67
N GLU A 74 6.42 2.24 -5.37
CA GLU A 74 7.79 2.55 -4.99
C GLU A 74 7.86 3.32 -3.66
N PHE A 75 6.88 4.19 -3.37
CA PHE A 75 6.75 4.81 -2.06
C PHE A 75 6.52 3.76 -0.96
N ALA A 76 5.59 2.81 -1.18
CA ALA A 76 5.34 1.75 -0.22
C ALA A 76 6.57 0.86 0.00
N LYS A 77 7.25 0.47 -1.08
CA LYS A 77 8.45 -0.37 -1.10
C LYS A 77 9.67 0.29 -0.43
N GLY A 78 9.84 1.60 -0.62
CA GLY A 78 10.95 2.36 -0.05
C GLY A 78 10.86 2.58 1.47
N ARG A 79 9.72 2.27 2.10
CA ARG A 79 9.53 2.47 3.54
C ARG A 79 10.02 1.28 4.36
N PRO A 80 10.80 1.49 5.43
CA PRO A 80 11.21 0.42 6.34
C PRO A 80 10.01 -0.33 6.93
N LYS A 81 10.10 -1.66 6.98
CA LYS A 81 9.05 -2.55 7.55
C LYS A 81 7.68 -2.41 6.88
N ASN A 82 7.66 -2.08 5.58
CA ASN A 82 6.43 -1.86 4.82
C ASN A 82 6.18 -2.88 3.70
N GLN A 83 6.85 -4.04 3.75
CA GLN A 83 6.79 -5.07 2.72
C GLN A 83 5.36 -5.55 2.43
N HIS A 84 4.49 -5.61 3.45
CA HIS A 84 3.09 -6.00 3.27
C HIS A 84 2.34 -5.05 2.33
N SER A 85 2.47 -3.73 2.54
CA SER A 85 1.87 -2.74 1.65
C SER A 85 2.46 -2.80 0.25
N ALA A 86 3.80 -2.92 0.15
CA ALA A 86 4.47 -3.04 -1.15
C ALA A 86 3.95 -4.26 -1.94
N ASN A 87 3.74 -5.40 -1.26
CA ASN A 87 3.19 -6.61 -1.88
C ASN A 87 1.73 -6.42 -2.32
N GLN A 88 0.89 -5.74 -1.54
CA GLN A 88 -0.50 -5.45 -1.95
C GLN A 88 -0.54 -4.56 -3.20
N TRP A 89 0.29 -3.53 -3.26
CA TRP A 89 0.45 -2.70 -4.47
C TRP A 89 0.93 -3.54 -5.66
N GLN A 90 1.97 -4.36 -5.47
CA GLN A 90 2.50 -5.22 -6.52
C GLN A 90 1.44 -6.17 -7.09
N ILE A 91 0.61 -6.78 -6.23
CA ILE A 91 -0.49 -7.66 -6.64
C ILE A 91 -1.57 -6.86 -7.37
N LEU A 92 -1.95 -5.69 -6.87
CA LEU A 92 -2.97 -4.83 -7.49
C LEU A 92 -2.59 -4.43 -8.92
N ILE A 93 -1.33 -4.04 -9.15
CA ILE A 93 -0.87 -3.44 -10.41
C ILE A 93 -0.25 -4.46 -11.37
N SER A 94 -0.07 -5.71 -10.93
CA SER A 94 0.52 -6.75 -11.79
C SER A 94 -0.38 -7.04 -13.01
N PRO A 95 0.17 -7.06 -14.24
CA PRO A 95 -0.58 -7.40 -15.44
C PRO A 95 -1.07 -8.85 -15.45
N GLU A 96 -0.45 -9.72 -14.65
CA GLU A 96 -0.82 -11.14 -14.49
C GLU A 96 -1.90 -11.36 -13.42
N SER A 97 -2.29 -10.31 -12.69
CA SER A 97 -3.34 -10.41 -11.67
C SER A 97 -4.73 -10.27 -12.28
N ASN A 98 -5.76 -10.80 -11.61
CA ASN A 98 -7.15 -10.52 -11.95
C ASN A 98 -7.67 -9.20 -11.33
N LEU A 99 -6.78 -8.26 -11.01
CA LEU A 99 -7.10 -6.97 -10.40
C LEU A 99 -6.86 -5.83 -11.42
N LEU A 100 -6.36 -4.68 -10.97
CA LEU A 100 -6.24 -3.50 -11.81
C LEU A 100 -5.24 -3.70 -12.94
N GLY A 101 -4.06 -4.27 -12.65
CA GLY A 101 -3.05 -4.51 -13.68
C GLY A 101 -3.56 -5.38 -14.83
N GLY A 102 -4.16 -6.53 -14.54
CA GLY A 102 -4.72 -7.39 -15.60
C GLY A 102 -5.95 -6.81 -16.28
N PHE A 103 -6.76 -6.01 -15.58
CA PHE A 103 -7.84 -5.24 -16.22
C PHE A 103 -7.27 -4.27 -17.27
N LEU A 104 -6.25 -3.50 -16.92
CA LEU A 104 -5.62 -2.54 -17.83
C LEU A 104 -4.95 -3.26 -19.01
N GLN A 105 -4.26 -4.37 -18.75
CA GLN A 105 -3.65 -5.20 -19.80
C GLN A 105 -4.70 -5.75 -20.76
N ARG A 106 -5.83 -6.23 -20.25
CA ARG A 106 -6.93 -6.71 -21.08
C ARG A 106 -7.52 -5.59 -21.93
N TRP A 107 -7.76 -4.42 -21.34
CA TRP A 107 -8.28 -3.28 -22.09
C TRP A 107 -7.32 -2.85 -23.21
N GLN A 108 -6.01 -2.84 -22.95
CA GLN A 108 -5.01 -2.57 -23.99
C GLN A 108 -5.06 -3.58 -25.13
N ASN A 109 -5.22 -4.87 -24.81
CA ASN A 109 -5.22 -5.95 -25.80
C ASN A 109 -6.50 -6.02 -26.62
N GLU A 110 -7.66 -5.79 -25.99
CA GLU A 110 -8.99 -5.90 -26.63
C GLU A 110 -9.49 -4.57 -27.22
N GLY A 111 -8.84 -3.45 -26.86
CA GLY A 111 -9.22 -2.10 -27.31
C GLY A 111 -10.43 -1.53 -26.58
N ALA A 112 -11.47 -2.32 -26.34
CA ALA A 112 -12.62 -1.96 -25.50
C ALA A 112 -13.16 -3.19 -24.80
N LEU A 113 -13.82 -2.99 -23.66
CA LEU A 113 -14.34 -4.04 -22.80
C LEU A 113 -15.86 -3.94 -22.68
N ASN A 114 -16.52 -5.08 -22.46
CA ASN A 114 -17.97 -5.11 -22.28
C ASN A 114 -18.39 -4.68 -20.86
N ARG A 115 -19.54 -4.02 -20.75
CA ARG A 115 -20.04 -3.47 -19.48
C ARG A 115 -20.14 -4.50 -18.33
N PRO A 116 -20.65 -5.73 -18.52
CA PRO A 116 -20.68 -6.73 -17.44
C PRO A 116 -19.29 -7.05 -16.87
N PHE A 117 -18.29 -7.23 -17.74
CA PHE A 117 -16.90 -7.46 -17.31
C PHE A 117 -16.34 -6.28 -16.53
N ILE A 118 -16.59 -5.05 -16.99
CA ILE A 118 -16.16 -3.81 -16.32
C ILE A 118 -16.74 -3.73 -14.90
N VAL A 119 -18.05 -3.96 -14.75
CA VAL A 119 -18.73 -3.88 -13.46
C VAL A 119 -18.18 -4.91 -12.47
N ALA A 120 -18.00 -6.17 -12.90
CA ALA A 120 -17.46 -7.21 -12.03
C ALA A 120 -16.00 -6.91 -11.63
N SER A 121 -15.16 -6.51 -12.59
CA SER A 121 -13.75 -6.18 -12.33
C SER A 121 -13.60 -4.99 -11.38
N LYS A 122 -14.45 -3.96 -11.53
CA LYS A 122 -14.46 -2.80 -10.63
C LYS A 122 -14.72 -3.17 -9.17
N GLN A 123 -15.57 -4.17 -8.91
CA GLN A 123 -15.82 -4.62 -7.53
C GLN A 123 -14.57 -5.25 -6.92
N LEU A 124 -13.87 -6.11 -7.67
CA LEU A 124 -12.62 -6.74 -7.24
C LEU A 124 -11.52 -5.69 -6.98
N VAL A 125 -11.36 -4.75 -7.92
CA VAL A 125 -10.38 -3.66 -7.79
C VAL A 125 -10.72 -2.76 -6.61
N SER A 126 -12.01 -2.41 -6.41
CA SER A 126 -12.43 -1.61 -5.26
C SER A 126 -12.07 -2.29 -3.94
N ALA A 127 -12.39 -3.57 -3.80
CA ALA A 127 -12.08 -4.34 -2.59
C ALA A 127 -10.57 -4.46 -2.33
N ALA A 128 -9.76 -4.60 -3.38
CA ALA A 128 -8.31 -4.62 -3.26
C ALA A 128 -7.75 -3.26 -2.78
N PHE A 129 -8.27 -2.15 -3.31
CA PHE A 129 -7.93 -0.82 -2.78
C PHE A 129 -8.40 -0.63 -1.34
N ASP A 130 -9.60 -1.11 -0.98
CA ASP A 130 -10.11 -1.07 0.40
C ASP A 130 -9.17 -1.79 1.36
N SER A 131 -8.65 -2.96 0.98
CA SER A 131 -7.64 -3.68 1.77
C SER A 131 -6.35 -2.89 1.97
N ILE A 132 -5.91 -2.13 0.96
CA ILE A 132 -4.73 -1.25 1.08
C ILE A 132 -5.04 -0.08 2.02
N ILE A 133 -6.18 0.58 1.84
CA ILE A 133 -6.60 1.73 2.64
C ILE A 133 -6.79 1.34 4.11
N GLU A 134 -7.40 0.19 4.38
CA GLU A 134 -7.54 -0.38 5.73
C GLU A 134 -6.17 -0.67 6.35
N LEU A 135 -5.23 -1.24 5.60
CA LEU A 135 -3.87 -1.47 6.09
C LEU A 135 -3.14 -0.15 6.40
N GLU A 136 -3.25 0.86 5.53
CA GLU A 136 -2.60 2.16 5.76
C GLU A 136 -3.22 2.93 6.93
N SER A 137 -4.55 2.92 7.08
CA SER A 137 -5.25 3.56 8.20
C SER A 137 -5.07 2.82 9.53
N GLY A 138 -4.90 1.50 9.49
CA GLY A 138 -4.62 0.67 10.66
C GLY A 138 -3.19 0.80 11.20
N LYS A 139 -2.27 1.43 10.46
CA LYS A 139 -0.95 1.77 10.99
C LYS A 139 -1.11 2.91 11.97
N SER A 140 -1.05 2.63 13.27
CA SER A 140 -0.88 3.67 14.26
C SER A 140 0.53 4.28 14.17
N GLY A 141 0.64 5.60 14.37
CA GLY A 141 1.90 6.19 14.78
C GLY A 141 2.37 5.47 16.05
N GLY A 142 3.67 5.25 16.23
CA GLY A 142 4.23 4.48 17.35
C GLY A 142 4.03 5.06 18.75
N THR A 143 2.86 5.62 19.05
CA THR A 143 2.40 6.03 20.37
C THR A 143 1.11 5.27 20.66
N SER A 144 1.20 4.28 21.54
CA SER A 144 0.04 3.71 22.24
C SER A 144 -0.81 4.86 22.81
N PRO A 145 -2.15 4.85 22.66
CA PRO A 145 -2.98 5.65 23.54
C PRO A 145 -2.89 5.09 24.96
N GLU A 146 -3.09 6.01 25.92
CA GLU A 146 -2.87 5.93 27.38
C GLU A 146 -3.40 4.69 28.10
#